data_AF-A0A2V6S8Y1-F1
#
_entry.id   AF-A0A2V6S8Y1-F1
#
_cell.length_a   1.000
_cell.length_b   1.000
_cell.length_c   1.000
_cell.angle_alpha   90.00
_cell.angle_beta   90.00
_cell.angle_gamma   90.00
#
_symmetry.space_group_name_H-M   'P 1'
#
loop_
_entity.id
_entity.type
_entity.pdbx_description
1 polymer ?
#
loop_
_entity_poly.entity_id
_entity_poly.type
_entity_poly.pdbx_seq_one_letter_code
_entity_poly.pdbx_strand_id
1 'polypeptide(L)'
;MFESVEDVQQRFRDARYIASRRISTVVYLAARMGRPVLVEGPAGVGKTELAKTLSEVTRRRLIRLQCYEGLDEGKALYEWKYAKQLLYTQLLRERIGELIADAPSLPDAVAQI
;
A
#
# COMPACT_ATOMS: atom_id res chain seq x y z
N MET A 1 14.53 -13.94 1.54
CA MET A 1 13.19 -13.90 0.93
C MET A 1 12.84 -15.26 0.33
N PHE A 2 13.74 -15.90 -0.41
CA PHE A 2 13.73 -17.35 -0.72
C PHE A 2 15.17 -17.79 -1.02
N GLU A 3 15.53 -19.03 -0.71
CA GLU A 3 16.89 -19.56 -0.91
C GLU A 3 17.08 -20.15 -2.32
N SER A 4 16.06 -20.84 -2.82
CA SER A 4 16.04 -21.44 -4.16
C SER A 4 14.61 -21.53 -4.74
N VAL A 5 14.48 -22.08 -5.96
CA VAL A 5 13.17 -22.36 -6.56
C VAL A 5 12.43 -23.47 -5.79
N GLU A 6 13.18 -24.45 -5.28
CA GLU A 6 12.67 -25.56 -4.48
C GLU A 6 12.18 -25.08 -3.11
N ASP A 7 12.87 -24.11 -2.51
CA ASP A 7 12.43 -23.44 -1.27
C ASP A 7 11.08 -22.74 -1.46
N VAL A 8 10.87 -22.03 -2.59
CA VAL A 8 9.56 -21.45 -2.94
C VAL A 8 8.49 -22.53 -3.04
N GLN A 9 8.77 -23.61 -3.78
CA GLN A 9 7.82 -24.70 -3.96
C GLN A 9 7.42 -25.34 -2.64
N GLN A 10 8.40 -25.57 -1.75
CA GLN A 10 8.14 -26.22 -0.47
C GLN A 10 7.29 -25.34 0.43
N ARG A 11 7.68 -24.08 0.62
CA ARG A 11 6.91 -23.15 1.45
C ARG A 11 5.49 -22.91 0.92
N PHE A 12 5.31 -22.90 -0.40
CA PHE A 12 3.99 -22.76 -1.00
C PHE A 12 3.13 -24.01 -0.77
N ARG A 13 3.72 -25.21 -0.88
CA ARG A 13 3.03 -26.46 -0.53
C ARG A 13 2.60 -26.49 0.93
N ASP A 14 3.46 -26.05 1.85
CA ASP A 14 3.15 -25.97 3.28
C ASP A 14 1.99 -24.98 3.54
N ALA A 15 1.91 -23.90 2.74
CA ALA A 15 0.79 -22.96 2.70
C ALA A 15 -0.40 -23.43 1.84
N ARG A 16 -0.49 -24.73 1.51
CA ARG A 16 -1.58 -25.36 0.74
C ARG A 16 -1.76 -24.84 -0.70
N TYR A 17 -0.69 -24.35 -1.32
CA TYR A 17 -0.65 -23.95 -2.72
C TYR A 17 0.34 -24.81 -3.52
N ILE A 18 -0.16 -25.53 -4.53
CA ILE A 18 0.68 -26.37 -5.38
C ILE A 18 1.24 -25.53 -6.54
N ALA A 19 2.43 -24.97 -6.36
CA ALA A 19 3.11 -24.19 -7.39
C ALA A 19 3.83 -25.08 -8.40
N SER A 20 3.62 -24.80 -9.69
CA SER A 20 4.47 -25.36 -10.75
C SER A 20 5.91 -24.83 -10.63
N ARG A 21 6.87 -25.52 -11.26
CA ARG A 21 8.25 -25.02 -11.34
C ARG A 21 8.33 -23.63 -11.96
N ARG A 22 7.52 -23.36 -12.99
CA ARG A 22 7.45 -22.05 -13.66
C ARG A 22 7.04 -20.93 -12.70
N ILE A 23 5.95 -21.12 -11.95
CA ILE A 23 5.48 -20.12 -10.96
C ILE A 23 6.56 -19.88 -9.91
N SER A 24 7.16 -20.95 -9.42
CA SER A 24 8.17 -20.89 -8.36
C SER A 24 9.43 -20.16 -8.82
N THR A 25 9.87 -20.38 -10.06
CA THR A 25 10.99 -19.65 -10.66
C THR A 25 10.69 -18.15 -10.79
N VAL A 26 9.49 -17.78 -11.27
CA VAL A 26 9.10 -16.37 -11.41
C VAL A 26 9.06 -15.68 -10.04
N VAL A 27 8.46 -16.31 -9.03
CA VAL A 27 8.41 -15.78 -7.66
C VAL A 27 9.81 -15.61 -7.08
N TYR A 28 10.68 -16.62 -7.24
CA TYR A 28 12.08 -16.57 -6.77
C TYR A 28 12.85 -15.40 -7.41
N LEU A 29 12.77 -15.26 -8.73
CA LEU A 29 13.46 -14.19 -9.47
C LEU A 29 12.90 -12.82 -9.11
N ALA A 30 11.57 -12.66 -9.07
CA ALA A 30 10.92 -11.40 -8.69
C ALA A 30 11.32 -10.96 -7.28
N ALA A 31 11.38 -11.91 -6.34
CA ALA A 31 11.81 -11.66 -4.97
C ALA A 31 13.28 -11.22 -4.86
N ARG A 32 14.18 -11.78 -5.69
CA ARG A 32 15.60 -11.38 -5.71
C ARG A 32 15.85 -10.06 -6.45
N MET A 33 15.11 -9.80 -7.52
CA MET A 33 15.31 -8.60 -8.35
C MET A 33 14.50 -7.39 -7.88
N GLY A 34 13.55 -7.58 -6.95
CA GLY A 34 12.63 -6.52 -6.54
C GLY A 34 11.74 -6.02 -7.68
N ARG A 35 11.38 -6.92 -8.62
CA ARG A 35 10.58 -6.56 -9.80
C ARG A 35 9.11 -6.97 -9.62
N PRO A 36 8.15 -6.17 -10.09
CA PRO A 36 6.73 -6.52 -10.06
C PRO A 36 6.43 -7.69 -11.01
N VAL A 37 5.39 -8.45 -10.70
CA VAL A 37 4.93 -9.60 -11.51
C VAL A 37 3.50 -9.39 -11.94
N LEU A 38 3.25 -9.49 -13.25
CA LEU A 38 1.93 -9.58 -13.83
C LEU A 38 1.52 -11.06 -13.93
N VAL A 39 0.32 -11.40 -13.46
CA VAL A 39 -0.20 -12.78 -13.45
C VAL A 39 -1.44 -12.85 -14.34
N GLU A 40 -1.30 -13.53 -15.48
CA GLU A 40 -2.38 -13.74 -16.44
C GLU A 40 -2.86 -15.19 -16.44
N GLY A 41 -4.14 -15.38 -16.75
CA GLY A 41 -4.72 -16.71 -16.91
C GLY A 41 -6.24 -16.74 -16.73
N PRO A 42 -6.90 -17.85 -17.06
CA PRO A 42 -8.35 -18.01 -16.95
C PRO A 42 -8.88 -17.79 -15.52
N ALA A 43 -10.18 -17.52 -15.37
CA ALA A 43 -10.81 -17.50 -14.06
C ALA A 43 -10.64 -18.86 -13.36
N GLY A 44 -10.44 -18.85 -12.04
CA GLY A 44 -10.33 -20.08 -11.23
C GLY A 44 -8.95 -20.75 -11.17
N VAL A 45 -7.93 -20.31 -11.93
CA VAL A 45 -6.59 -20.95 -11.93
C VAL A 45 -5.68 -20.57 -10.74
N GLY A 46 -6.23 -20.02 -9.66
CA GLY A 46 -5.46 -19.72 -8.45
C GLY A 46 -4.62 -18.43 -8.48
N LYS A 47 -4.91 -17.47 -9.38
CA LYS A 47 -4.19 -16.17 -9.45
C LYS A 47 -4.28 -15.37 -8.15
N THR A 48 -5.49 -15.25 -7.60
CA THR A 48 -5.71 -14.55 -6.31
C THR A 48 -5.06 -15.31 -5.17
N GLU A 49 -5.09 -16.65 -5.22
CA GLU A 49 -4.53 -17.50 -4.18
C GLU A 49 -3.00 -17.44 -4.16
N LEU A 50 -2.37 -17.28 -5.33
CA LEU A 50 -0.93 -17.03 -5.45
C LEU A 50 -0.51 -15.80 -4.62
N ALA A 51 -1.23 -14.69 -4.75
CA ALA A 51 -0.93 -13.46 -4.02
C ALA A 51 -1.10 -13.63 -2.49
N LYS A 52 -2.16 -14.33 -2.06
CA LYS A 52 -2.39 -14.64 -0.64
C LYS A 52 -1.29 -15.53 -0.08
N THR A 53 -0.99 -16.63 -0.75
CA THR A 53 0.06 -17.59 -0.36
C THR A 53 1.40 -16.87 -0.24
N LEU A 54 1.75 -16.04 -1.22
CA LEU A 54 3.00 -15.27 -1.17
C LEU A 54 3.05 -14.32 0.03
N SER A 55 1.94 -13.66 0.35
CA SER A 55 1.87 -12.78 1.53
C SER A 55 2.02 -13.55 2.85
N GLU A 56 1.39 -14.72 2.97
CA GLU A 56 1.47 -15.60 4.14
C GLU A 56 2.89 -16.13 4.34
N VAL A 57 3.46 -16.74 3.30
CA VAL A 57 4.81 -17.32 3.32
C VAL A 57 5.88 -16.26 3.62
N THR A 58 5.70 -15.04 3.12
CA THR A 58 6.65 -13.95 3.38
C THR A 58 6.33 -13.13 4.62
N ARG A 59 5.24 -13.45 5.34
CA ARG A 59 4.72 -12.69 6.49
C ARG A 59 4.58 -11.19 6.20
N ARG A 60 4.13 -10.87 4.99
CA ARG A 60 3.89 -9.50 4.55
C ARG A 60 2.41 -9.18 4.54
N ARG A 61 2.09 -7.90 4.72
CA ARG A 61 0.73 -7.41 4.56
C ARG A 61 0.28 -7.57 3.11
N LEU A 62 -0.86 -8.21 2.91
CA LEU A 62 -1.55 -8.23 1.62
C LEU A 62 -2.44 -6.99 1.49
N ILE A 63 -2.12 -6.12 0.55
CA ILE A 63 -2.98 -4.99 0.18
C ILE A 63 -3.71 -5.38 -1.09
N ARG A 64 -5.05 -5.41 -1.05
CA ARG A 64 -5.90 -5.78 -2.18
C ARG A 64 -6.63 -4.55 -2.70
N LEU A 65 -6.27 -4.11 -3.92
CA LEU A 65 -7.03 -3.14 -4.68
C LEU A 65 -7.89 -3.88 -5.72
N GLN A 66 -9.21 -3.79 -5.57
CA GLN A 66 -10.13 -4.35 -6.56
C GLN A 66 -10.33 -3.32 -7.67
N CYS A 67 -9.83 -3.61 -8.87
CA CYS A 67 -10.08 -2.75 -10.03
C CYS A 67 -11.48 -3.02 -10.61
N TYR A 68 -12.20 -1.96 -10.90
CA TYR A 68 -13.50 -1.97 -11.55
C TYR A 68 -13.65 -0.67 -12.36
N GLU A 69 -14.63 -0.63 -13.26
CA GLU A 69 -14.89 0.55 -14.10
C GLU A 69 -15.26 1.78 -13.24
N GLY A 70 -14.61 2.91 -13.49
CA GLY A 70 -14.81 4.13 -12.69
C GLY A 70 -14.00 4.21 -11.38
N LEU A 71 -13.06 3.30 -11.16
CA LEU A 71 -11.97 3.48 -10.19
C LEU A 71 -10.96 4.49 -10.75
N ASP A 72 -10.86 5.67 -10.14
CA ASP A 72 -9.92 6.74 -10.47
C ASP A 72 -8.80 6.85 -9.41
N GLU A 73 -7.81 7.69 -9.68
CA GLU A 73 -6.66 7.93 -8.80
C GLU A 73 -7.09 8.40 -7.40
N GLY A 74 -8.03 9.34 -7.32
CA GLY A 74 -8.52 9.89 -6.04
C GLY A 74 -9.18 8.82 -5.16
N LYS A 75 -9.95 7.91 -5.76
CA LYS A 75 -10.54 6.76 -5.05
C LYS A 75 -9.49 5.72 -4.65
N ALA A 76 -8.48 5.47 -5.50
CA ALA A 76 -7.45 4.46 -5.24
C ALA A 76 -6.42 4.90 -4.18
N LEU A 77 -6.00 6.18 -4.21
CA LEU A 77 -5.04 6.77 -3.27
C LEU A 77 -5.68 7.30 -1.98
N TYR A 78 -7.00 7.18 -1.85
CA TYR A 78 -7.76 7.65 -0.70
C TYR A 78 -7.61 9.16 -0.47
N GLU A 79 -7.87 9.97 -1.50
CA GLU A 79 -8.07 11.44 -1.36
C GLU A 79 -9.40 11.79 -0.66
N TRP A 80 -9.89 10.88 0.18
CA TRP A 80 -11.08 11.11 0.96
C TRP A 80 -10.70 11.96 2.17
N LYS A 81 -10.68 13.29 1.99
CA LYS A 81 -10.80 14.38 2.99
C LYS A 81 -10.15 15.69 2.56
N TYR A 82 -9.80 15.89 1.30
CA TYR A 82 -9.19 17.17 0.87
C TYR A 82 -10.00 18.39 1.32
N ALA A 83 -11.33 18.35 1.18
CA ALA A 83 -12.22 19.41 1.69
C ALA A 83 -12.15 19.59 3.22
N LYS A 84 -12.04 18.51 4.02
CA LYS A 84 -11.88 18.60 5.48
C LYS A 84 -10.49 19.10 5.88
N GLN A 85 -9.45 18.73 5.14
CA GLN A 85 -8.09 19.23 5.35
C GLN A 85 -8.01 20.73 5.04
N LEU A 86 -8.66 21.17 3.96
CA LEU A 86 -8.76 22.58 3.60
C LEU A 86 -9.51 23.37 4.69
N LEU A 87 -10.67 22.87 5.13
CA LEU A 87 -11.45 23.48 6.21
C LEU A 87 -10.65 23.54 7.53
N TYR A 88 -9.96 22.47 7.90
CA TYR A 88 -9.12 22.45 9.09
C TYR A 88 -8.00 23.49 9.00
N THR A 89 -7.35 23.60 7.84
CA THR A 89 -6.29 24.61 7.60
C THR A 89 -6.84 26.03 7.70
N GLN A 90 -8.05 26.27 7.17
CA GLN A 90 -8.73 27.56 7.29
C GLN A 90 -9.06 27.92 8.74
N LEU A 91 -9.68 26.99 9.48
CA LEU A 91 -10.01 27.18 10.90
C LEU A 91 -8.76 27.39 11.76
N LEU A 92 -7.69 26.64 11.49
CA LEU A 92 -6.41 26.78 12.20
C LEU A 92 -5.81 28.17 11.94
N ARG A 93 -5.85 28.64 10.68
CA ARG A 93 -5.38 29.97 10.30
C ARG A 93 -6.16 31.08 11.00
N GLU A 94 -7.49 30.97 11.06
CA GLU A 94 -8.35 31.92 11.78
C GLU A 94 -8.00 31.96 13.26
N ARG A 95 -7.89 30.81 13.92
CA ARG A 95 -7.54 30.72 15.35
C ARG A 95 -6.15 31.27 15.66
N ILE A 96 -5.15 30.97 14.83
CA ILE A 96 -3.81 31.53 14.98
C ILE A 96 -3.86 33.05 14.81
N GLY A 97 -4.64 33.54 13.84
CA GLY A 97 -4.86 34.97 13.62
C GLY A 97 -5.50 35.66 14.83
N GLU A 98 -6.49 35.05 15.47
CA GLU A 98 -7.10 35.54 16.71
C GLU A 98 -6.09 35.59 17.87
N LEU A 99 -5.28 34.54 18.05
CA LEU A 99 -4.32 34.43 19.15
C LEU A 99 -3.22 35.49 19.07
N ILE A 100 -2.76 35.82 17.87
CA ILE A 100 -1.63 36.76 17.66
C ILE A 100 -2.07 38.18 17.31
N ALA A 101 -3.37 38.47 17.28
CA ALA A 101 -3.92 39.74 16.81
C ALA A 101 -3.38 40.96 17.59
N ASP A 102 -3.12 40.77 18.89
CA ASP A 102 -2.68 41.83 19.80
C ASP A 102 -1.15 41.86 19.99
N ALA A 103 -0.40 41.02 19.28
CA ALA A 103 1.05 40.98 19.40
C ALA A 103 1.71 42.20 18.71
N PRO A 104 2.55 42.98 19.42
CA PRO A 104 3.14 44.20 18.88
C PRO A 104 4.29 43.93 17.89
N SER A 105 4.82 42.71 17.85
CA SER A 105 5.87 42.31 16.91
C SER A 105 5.79 40.82 16.55
N LEU A 106 6.42 40.43 15.43
CA LEU A 106 6.46 39.03 14.99
C LEU A 106 7.12 38.08 16.01
N PRO A 107 8.23 38.46 16.70
CA PRO A 107 8.76 37.68 17.81
C PRO A 107 7.74 37.45 18.95
N ASP A 108 6.97 38.48 19.31
CA ASP A 108 5.96 38.39 20.38
C ASP A 108 4.77 37.52 19.97
N ALA A 109 4.37 37.58 18.69
CA ALA A 109 3.32 36.75 18.11
C ALA A 109 3.69 35.25 18.13
N VAL A 110 4.93 34.92 17.77
CA VAL A 110 5.42 33.53 17.77
C VAL A 110 5.52 32.96 19.18
N ALA A 111 5.76 33.79 20.20
CA ALA A 111 5.80 33.37 21.60
C ALA A 111 4.42 33.05 22.21
N GLN A 112 3.32 33.42 21.53
CA GLN A 112 1.94 33.19 21.95
C GLN A 112 1.31 31.91 21.37
N ILE A 113 2.02 31.22 20.47
CA ILE A 113 1.61 29.97 19.82
C ILE A 113 2.44 28.81 20.39
#